data_AF-A0A7R6Z5I7-F1
#
_entry.id   AF-A0A7R6Z5I7-F1
#
_cell.length_a   1.000
_cell.length_b   1.000
_cell.length_c   1.000
_cell.angle_alpha   90.00
_cell.angle_beta   90.00
_cell.angle_gamma   90.00
#
_symmetry.space_group_name_H-M   'P 1'
#
loop_
_entity.id
_entity.type
_entity.pdbx_description
1 polymer ?
#
loop_
_entity_poly.entity_id
_entity_poly.type
_entity_poly.pdbx_seq_one_letter_code
_entity_poly.pdbx_strand_id
1 'polypeptide(L)'
;MNEKTGPVVSISCADERKLGAALIAVQSALWVAIEKLSKNQEGRGQQWFDDLEEVALNEAMGTVTTGISIEAEAESLKFGIDVLKAILHAKRVQLGLDAKA
;
A
#
# COMPACT_ATOMS: atom_id res chain seq x y z
N MET A 1 -17.41 4.14 22.24
CA MET A 1 -16.64 3.24 21.35
C MET A 1 -16.82 3.75 19.94
N ASN A 2 -15.76 4.29 19.32
CA ASN A 2 -15.83 4.74 17.93
C ASN A 2 -15.50 3.53 17.06
N GLU A 3 -16.49 3.02 16.33
CA GLU A 3 -16.25 2.04 15.27
C GLU A 3 -15.48 2.74 14.15
N LYS A 4 -14.16 2.47 14.07
CA LYS A 4 -13.38 2.79 12.87
C LYS A 4 -13.91 1.91 11.74
N THR A 5 -14.91 2.41 11.03
CA THR A 5 -15.36 1.84 9.76
C THR A 5 -14.28 2.17 8.72
N GLY A 6 -13.38 1.21 8.48
CA GLY A 6 -12.42 1.29 7.39
C GLY A 6 -13.12 1.36 6.03
N PRO A 7 -12.44 1.83 4.97
CA PRO A 7 -13.04 1.93 3.65
C PRO A 7 -13.44 0.54 3.11
N VAL A 8 -14.72 0.35 2.79
CA VAL A 8 -15.22 -0.85 2.11
C VAL A 8 -15.03 -0.66 0.60
N VAL A 9 -14.15 -1.45 0.00
CA VAL A 9 -13.88 -1.40 -1.45
C VAL A 9 -14.48 -2.63 -2.11
N SER A 10 -15.29 -2.43 -3.15
CA SER A 10 -15.86 -3.50 -3.96
C SER A 10 -15.47 -3.31 -5.43
N ILE A 11 -14.80 -4.31 -6.00
CA ILE A 11 -14.44 -4.33 -7.42
C ILE A 11 -15.26 -5.44 -8.08
N SER A 12 -16.37 -5.07 -8.74
CA SER A 12 -17.20 -6.06 -9.44
C SER A 12 -16.56 -6.45 -10.78
N CYS A 13 -16.37 -7.75 -11.00
CA CYS A 13 -16.07 -8.37 -12.30
C CYS A 13 -14.89 -7.72 -13.07
N ALA A 14 -13.67 -7.92 -12.56
CA ALA A 14 -12.47 -7.58 -13.30
C ALA A 14 -11.98 -8.78 -14.12
N ASP A 15 -11.96 -8.65 -15.44
CA ASP A 15 -11.05 -9.41 -16.31
C ASP A 15 -9.63 -9.32 -15.70
N GLU A 16 -8.92 -10.43 -15.56
CA GLU A 16 -7.57 -10.47 -14.96
C GLU A 16 -6.62 -9.44 -15.59
N ARG A 17 -6.79 -9.14 -16.88
CA ARG A 17 -6.02 -8.09 -17.57
C ARG A 17 -6.39 -6.69 -17.10
N LYS A 18 -7.67 -6.44 -16.81
CA LYS A 18 -8.14 -5.18 -16.23
C LYS A 18 -7.63 -5.02 -14.79
N LEU A 19 -7.62 -6.11 -14.01
CA LEU A 19 -7.06 -6.11 -12.66
C LEU A 19 -5.55 -5.82 -12.67
N GLY A 20 -4.80 -6.47 -13.57
CA GLY A 20 -3.37 -6.22 -13.75
C GLY A 20 -3.08 -4.78 -14.15
N ALA A 21 -3.82 -4.23 -15.12
CA ALA A 21 -3.68 -2.84 -15.53
C ALA A 21 -4.02 -1.85 -14.39
N ALA A 22 -5.06 -2.13 -13.61
CA ALA A 22 -5.43 -1.33 -12.45
C ALA A 22 -4.34 -1.37 -11.37
N LEU A 23 -3.77 -2.53 -11.07
CA LEU A 23 -2.69 -2.68 -10.10
C LEU A 23 -1.44 -1.89 -10.53
N ILE A 24 -1.05 -1.99 -11.80
CA ILE A 24 0.08 -1.23 -12.36
C ILE A 24 -0.17 0.29 -12.25
N ALA A 25 -1.39 0.74 -12.57
CA ALA A 25 -1.75 2.15 -12.47
C ALA A 25 -1.67 2.66 -11.02
N VAL A 26 -2.23 1.90 -10.06
CA VAL A 26 -2.18 2.24 -8.63
C VAL A 26 -0.75 2.24 -8.10
N GLN A 27 0.05 1.23 -8.45
CA GLN A 27 1.47 1.17 -8.09
C GLN A 27 2.24 2.38 -8.62
N SER A 28 2.04 2.73 -9.90
CA SER A 28 2.72 3.87 -10.53
C SER A 28 2.31 5.20 -9.90
N ALA A 29 1.02 5.36 -9.58
CA ALA A 29 0.51 6.55 -8.91
C ALA A 29 1.08 6.67 -7.47
N LEU A 30 1.08 5.57 -6.71
CA LEU A 30 1.67 5.54 -5.37
C LEU A 30 3.18 5.85 -5.41
N TRP A 31 3.89 5.28 -6.38
CA TRP A 31 5.31 5.56 -6.60
C TRP A 31 5.59 7.05 -6.80
N VAL A 32 4.85 7.70 -7.69
CA VAL A 32 4.99 9.14 -7.95
C VAL A 32 4.55 9.98 -6.74
N ALA A 33 3.50 9.57 -6.03
CA ALA A 33 3.01 10.28 -4.85
C ALA A 33 4.05 10.29 -3.74
N ILE A 34 4.66 9.14 -3.43
CA ILE A 34 5.73 9.03 -2.42
C ILE A 34 6.94 9.90 -2.78
N GLU A 35 7.33 9.90 -4.05
CA GLU A 35 8.45 10.73 -4.53
C GLU A 35 8.16 12.24 -4.46
N LYS A 36 6.91 12.64 -4.71
CA LYS A 36 6.53 14.05 -4.53
C LYS A 36 6.43 14.43 -3.06
N LEU A 37 5.94 13.53 -2.21
CA LEU A 37 5.87 13.74 -0.77
C LEU A 37 7.26 13.87 -0.17
N SER A 38 8.25 13.07 -0.60
CA SER A 38 9.62 13.16 -0.05
C SER A 38 10.24 14.54 -0.21
N LYS A 39 9.98 15.23 -1.33
CA LYS A 39 10.43 16.62 -1.58
C LYS A 39 9.86 17.61 -0.57
N ASN A 40 8.66 17.34 -0.05
CA ASN A 40 8.03 18.18 0.98
C ASN A 40 8.48 17.81 2.40
N GLN A 41 9.20 16.70 2.56
CA GLN A 41 9.70 16.19 3.85
C GLN A 41 11.23 16.31 3.96
N GLU A 42 11.88 17.07 3.07
CA GLU A 42 13.31 17.35 3.14
C GLU A 42 13.69 17.87 4.54
N GLY A 43 14.67 17.22 5.17
CA GLY A 43 15.12 17.55 6.53
C GLY A 43 14.41 16.80 7.67
N ARG A 44 13.37 16.01 7.41
CA ARG A 44 12.70 15.18 8.44
C ARG A 44 13.34 13.80 8.68
N GLY A 45 14.46 13.50 8.01
CA GLY A 45 15.15 12.21 8.13
C GLY A 45 14.32 11.04 7.62
N GLN A 46 14.57 9.83 8.13
CA GLN A 46 13.85 8.61 7.73
C GLN A 46 12.46 8.47 8.38
N GLN A 47 12.21 9.16 9.50
CA GLN A 47 11.02 8.97 10.33
C GLN A 47 9.70 9.16 9.58
N TRP A 48 9.62 10.16 8.67
CA TRP A 48 8.38 10.38 7.92
C TRP A 48 8.03 9.19 7.02
N PHE A 49 9.03 8.46 6.53
CA PHE A 49 8.83 7.29 5.69
C PHE A 49 8.47 6.07 6.54
N ASP A 50 9.09 5.93 7.72
CA ASP A 50 8.73 4.90 8.70
C ASP A 50 7.27 5.05 9.14
N ASP A 51 6.84 6.27 9.46
CA ASP A 51 5.44 6.59 9.82
C ASP A 51 4.48 6.28 8.66
N LEU A 52 4.87 6.63 7.43
CA LEU A 52 4.09 6.34 6.22
C LEU A 52 3.92 4.83 6.02
N GLU A 53 5.00 4.06 6.15
CA GLU A 53 4.97 2.61 6.01
C GLU A 53 4.09 1.98 7.08
N GLU A 54 4.24 2.37 8.35
CA GLU A 54 3.43 1.87 9.45
C GLU A 54 1.94 2.11 9.19
N VAL A 55 1.56 3.35 8.85
CA VAL A 55 0.16 3.69 8.58
C VAL A 55 -0.35 2.92 7.37
N ALA A 56 0.40 2.88 6.27
CA ALA A 56 -0.04 2.21 5.05
C ALA A 56 -0.25 0.70 5.25
N LEU A 57 0.64 0.03 5.99
CA LEU A 57 0.52 -1.39 6.28
C LEU A 57 -0.62 -1.69 7.25
N ASN A 58 -0.80 -0.86 8.29
CA ASN A 58 -1.89 -1.02 9.26
C ASN A 58 -3.26 -0.86 8.59
N GLU A 59 -3.42 0.13 7.72
CA GLU A 59 -4.68 0.34 6.98
C GLU A 59 -4.94 -0.79 5.97
N ALA A 60 -3.88 -1.30 5.29
CA ALA A 60 -4.02 -2.45 4.39
C ALA A 60 -4.44 -3.72 5.12
N MET A 61 -3.86 -4.02 6.28
CA MET A 61 -4.24 -5.18 7.11
C MET A 61 -5.66 -5.07 7.68
N GLY A 62 -6.14 -3.84 7.92
CA GLY A 62 -7.50 -3.58 8.38
C GLY A 62 -8.56 -3.61 7.27
N THR A 63 -8.17 -3.85 6.01
CA THR A 63 -9.10 -3.88 4.89
C THR A 63 -9.97 -5.13 4.95
N VAL A 64 -11.28 -4.93 4.82
CA VAL A 64 -12.26 -6.01 4.69
C VAL A 64 -12.92 -5.92 3.32
N THR A 65 -12.96 -7.05 2.63
CA THR A 65 -13.58 -7.22 1.31
C THR A 65 -14.87 -8.01 1.46
N THR A 66 -15.80 -7.82 0.52
CA THR A 66 -17.08 -8.54 0.53
C THR A 66 -17.31 -9.22 -0.80
N GLY A 67 -18.07 -10.33 -0.81
CA GLY A 67 -18.42 -11.07 -2.03
C GLY A 67 -17.40 -12.13 -2.47
N ILE A 68 -16.45 -12.50 -1.60
CA ILE A 68 -15.53 -13.64 -1.79
C ILE A 68 -15.50 -14.51 -0.52
N SER A 69 -14.97 -15.73 -0.60
CA SER A 69 -14.79 -16.59 0.59
C SER A 69 -13.71 -16.03 1.51
N ILE A 70 -13.77 -16.38 2.79
CA ILE A 70 -12.79 -15.94 3.80
C ILE A 70 -11.38 -16.39 3.42
N GLU A 71 -11.21 -17.62 2.90
CA GLU A 71 -9.90 -18.11 2.46
C GLU A 71 -9.37 -17.29 1.27
N ALA A 72 -10.21 -17.04 0.26
CA ALA A 72 -9.82 -16.25 -0.91
C ALA A 72 -9.51 -14.79 -0.54
N GLU A 73 -10.24 -14.24 0.43
CA GLU A 73 -9.96 -12.93 1.02
C GLU A 73 -8.60 -12.91 1.71
N ALA A 74 -8.33 -13.87 2.60
CA ALA A 74 -7.07 -13.93 3.33
C ALA A 74 -5.86 -14.05 2.39
N GLU A 75 -5.95 -14.90 1.36
CA GLU A 75 -4.90 -15.05 0.34
C GLU A 75 -4.71 -13.77 -0.50
N SER A 76 -5.82 -13.15 -0.93
CA SER A 76 -5.78 -11.93 -1.74
C SER A 76 -5.26 -10.72 -0.95
N LEU A 77 -5.66 -10.57 0.31
CA LEU A 77 -5.17 -9.53 1.21
C LEU A 77 -3.67 -9.71 1.47
N LYS A 78 -3.23 -10.94 1.73
CA LYS A 78 -1.80 -11.24 1.88
C LYS A 78 -1.02 -10.83 0.64
N PHE A 79 -1.48 -11.21 -0.55
CA PHE A 79 -0.84 -10.82 -1.80
C PHE A 79 -0.77 -9.29 -1.97
N GLY A 80 -1.87 -8.57 -1.71
CA GLY A 80 -1.91 -7.11 -1.78
C GLY A 80 -0.94 -6.44 -0.79
N ILE A 81 -0.84 -6.95 0.43
CA ILE A 81 0.10 -6.48 1.46
C ILE A 81 1.55 -6.73 1.01
N ASP A 82 1.85 -7.90 0.45
CA ASP A 82 3.19 -8.23 -0.03
C ASP A 82 3.62 -7.32 -1.20
N VAL A 83 2.69 -6.99 -2.12
CA VAL A 83 2.92 -6.00 -3.18
C VAL A 83 3.19 -4.61 -2.58
N LEU A 84 2.39 -4.17 -1.60
CA LEU A 84 2.58 -2.88 -0.94
C LEU A 84 3.95 -2.80 -0.24
N LYS A 85 4.34 -3.84 0.50
CA LYS A 85 5.67 -3.94 1.13
C LYS A 85 6.79 -3.85 0.10
N ALA A 86 6.66 -4.53 -1.03
CA ALA A 86 7.66 -4.48 -2.10
C ALA A 86 7.81 -3.05 -2.68
N ILE A 87 6.69 -2.34 -2.86
CA ILE A 87 6.70 -0.95 -3.34
C ILE A 87 7.38 -0.03 -2.33
N LEU A 88 7.00 -0.13 -1.05
CA LEU A 88 7.56 0.70 0.02
C LEU A 88 9.04 0.44 0.22
N HIS A 89 9.48 -0.83 0.22
CA HIS A 89 10.89 -1.18 0.31
C HIS A 89 11.69 -0.63 -0.89
N ALA A 90 11.21 -0.83 -2.12
CA ALA A 90 11.87 -0.28 -3.30
C ALA A 90 11.97 1.24 -3.26
N LYS A 91 10.96 1.92 -2.69
CA LYS A 91 10.99 3.37 -2.46
C LYS A 91 11.97 3.78 -1.35
N ARG A 92 12.04 3.04 -0.25
CA ARG A 92 13.02 3.28 0.82
C ARG A 92 14.44 3.25 0.25
N VAL A 93 14.76 2.23 -0.55
CA VAL A 93 16.04 2.09 -1.24
C VAL A 93 16.28 3.25 -2.21
N GLN A 94 15.31 3.58 -3.06
CA GLN A 94 15.44 4.68 -4.04
C GLN A 94 15.71 6.03 -3.37
N LEU A 95 15.06 6.28 -2.23
CA LEU A 95 15.20 7.54 -1.49
C LEU A 95 16.46 7.57 -0.61
N GLY A 96 17.26 6.50 -0.57
CA GLY A 96 18.45 6.40 0.29
C GLY A 96 18.12 6.38 1.79
N LEU A 97 16.92 5.91 2.13
CA LEU A 97 16.41 5.83 3.51
C LEU A 97 16.65 4.46 4.14
N ASP A 98 17.16 3.49 3.39
CA ASP A 98 17.66 2.25 3.97
C ASP A 98 18.95 2.59 4.72
N ALA A 99 18.87 2.53 6.05
CA ALA A 99 19.99 2.79 6.91
C ALA A 99 21.20 1.97 6.44
N LYS A 100 22.25 2.67 6.02
CA LYS A 100 23.59 2.11 6.08
C LYS A 100 23.89 1.95 7.57
N ALA A 101 23.67 0.75 8.10
CA ALA A 101 24.26 0.33 9.36
C ALA A 101 25.79 0.38 9.25
#